data_AF-A0A7J8BN44-F1
#
_entry.id   AF-A0A7J8BN44-F1
#
_cell.length_a   1.000
_cell.length_b   1.000
_cell.length_c   1.000
_cell.angle_alpha   90.00
_cell.angle_beta   90.00
_cell.angle_gamma   90.00
#
_symmetry.space_group_name_H-M   'P 1'
#
loop_
_entity.id
_entity.type
_entity.pdbx_description
1 polymer ?
#
loop_
_entity_poly.entity_id
_entity_poly.type
_entity_poly.pdbx_seq_one_letter_code
_entity_poly.pdbx_strand_id
1 'polypeptide(L)' 'MATYLADRVIVFDGVPSKNTVANSPQTLLAGMNKFLSQLEITFRRDPNNYRPRINKLNSIKDVEQKKSGNYFFLDD' A
#
# COMPACT_ATOMS: atom_id res chain seq x y z
N MET A 1 -6.16 7.76 -7.29
CA MET A 1 -5.92 9.23 -7.27
C MET A 1 -4.56 9.56 -6.69
N ALA A 2 -4.22 9.16 -5.46
CA ALA A 2 -2.88 9.41 -4.90
C ALA A 2 -1.73 8.92 -5.80
N THR A 3 -1.93 7.75 -6.41
CA THR A 3 -0.96 7.08 -7.29
C THR A 3 -0.81 7.73 -8.66
N TYR A 4 -1.76 8.58 -9.07
CA TYR A 4 -1.75 9.25 -10.37
C TYR A 4 -1.05 10.62 -10.31
N LEU A 5 -0.94 11.20 -9.11
CA LEU A 5 -0.48 12.59 -8.92
C LEU A 5 0.89 12.69 -8.26
N ALA A 6 1.34 11.65 -7.56
CA ALA A 6 2.54 11.71 -6.73
C ALA A 6 3.71 10.95 -7.36
N ASP A 7 4.88 11.58 -7.38
CA ASP A 7 6.17 10.96 -7.72
C ASP A 7 6.87 10.39 -6.46
N ARG A 8 6.72 11.10 -5.33
CA ARG A 8 7.21 10.69 -4.02
C ARG A 8 6.13 10.78 -2.96
N VAL A 9 6.25 9.93 -1.95
CA VAL A 9 5.29 9.83 -0.84
C VAL A 9 6.03 9.93 0.49
N ILE A 10 5.46 10.69 1.43
CA ILE A 10 5.87 10.73 2.82
C ILE A 10 4.84 9.94 3.63
N VAL A 11 5.29 8.87 4.28
CA VAL A 11 4.45 8.05 5.15
C VAL A 11 4.60 8.55 6.58
N PHE A 12 3.49 8.87 7.24
CA PHE A 12 3.47 9.17 8.66
C PHE A 12 3.25 7.90 9.46
N ASP A 13 4.06 7.70 10.50
CA ASP A 13 4.01 6.54 11.38
C ASP A 13 3.83 6.98 12.84
N GLY A 14 3.28 6.13 13.69
CA GLY A 14 3.07 6.40 15.11
C GLY A 14 1.64 6.18 15.59
N VAL A 15 1.39 6.53 16.85
CA VAL A 15 0.10 6.36 17.52
C VAL A 15 -0.62 7.71 17.60
N PRO A 16 -1.87 7.81 17.08
CA PRO A 16 -2.66 9.03 17.15
C PRO A 16 -2.71 9.60 18.57
N SER A 17 -2.59 10.92 18.68
CA SER A 17 -2.57 11.67 19.96
C SER A 17 -1.44 11.29 20.93
N LYS A 18 -0.41 10.56 20.48
CA LYS A 18 0.78 10.24 21.30
C LYS A 18 2.09 10.64 20.61
N ASN A 19 2.38 10.06 19.45
CA ASN A 19 3.62 10.28 18.74
C ASN A 19 3.41 10.17 17.23
N THR A 20 4.25 10.85 16.47
CA THR A 20 4.18 10.85 15.01
C THR A 20 5.58 11.08 14.44
N VAL A 21 5.95 10.26 13.47
CA VAL A 21 7.20 10.35 12.72
C VAL A 21 6.88 10.51 11.24
N ALA A 22 7.31 11.61 10.65
CA ALA A 22 7.30 11.80 9.21
C ALA A 22 8.52 11.07 8.62
N ASN A 23 8.30 10.04 7.80
CA ASN A 23 9.40 9.36 7.12
C ASN A 23 10.01 10.26 6.03
N SER A 24 11.27 10.02 5.67
CA SER A 24 11.87 10.68 4.51
C SER A 24 11.06 10.38 3.23
N PRO A 25 11.00 11.29 2.25
CA PRO A 25 10.28 11.05 1.01
C PRO A 25 10.76 9.76 0.31
N GLN A 26 9.85 8.82 0.09
CA GLN A 26 10.12 7.53 -0.56
C GLN A 26 9.49 7.49 -1.96
N THR A 27 9.88 6.50 -2.76
CA THR A 27 9.18 6.19 -4.01
C THR A 27 7.74 5.79 -3.71
N LEU A 28 6.85 6.00 -4.67
CA LEU A 28 5.43 5.70 -4.48
C LEU A 28 5.18 4.22 -4.15
N LEU A 29 5.90 3.28 -4.81
CA LEU A 29 5.78 1.85 -4.53
C LEU A 29 6.17 1.51 -3.08
N ALA A 30 7.35 1.97 -2.66
CA ALA A 30 7.87 1.68 -1.32
C ALA A 30 7.00 2.31 -0.23
N GLY A 31 6.60 3.58 -0.42
CA GLY A 31 5.76 4.30 0.53
C GLY A 31 4.38 3.65 0.66
N MET A 32 3.74 3.30 -0.45
CA MET A 32 2.43 2.63 -0.43
C MET A 32 2.51 1.22 0.18
N ASN A 33 3.55 0.44 -0.12
CA ASN A 33 3.74 -0.87 0.52
C ASN A 33 3.95 -0.74 2.02
N LYS A 34 4.75 0.24 2.48
CA LYS A 34 4.94 0.50 3.91
C LYS A 34 3.61 0.89 4.58
N PHE A 35 2.88 1.83 4.00
CA PHE A 35 1.59 2.28 4.52
C PHE A 35 0.56 1.15 4.61
N LEU A 36 0.40 0.37 3.54
CA LEU A 36 -0.57 -0.73 3.50
C LEU A 36 -0.18 -1.91 4.38
N SER A 37 1.13 -2.15 4.57
CA SER A 37 1.61 -3.18 5.49
C SER A 37 1.21 -2.90 6.94
N GLN A 38 1.24 -1.63 7.37
CA GLN A 38 0.82 -1.21 8.71
C GLN A 38 -0.69 -1.37 8.92
N LEU A 39 -1.48 -1.27 7.85
CA LEU A 39 -2.92 -1.50 7.88
C LEU A 39 -3.31 -2.98 7.71
N GLU A 40 -2.34 -3.85 7.43
CA GLU A 40 -2.55 -5.27 7.12
C GLU A 40 -3.56 -5.52 5.97
N ILE A 41 -3.64 -4.60 5.01
CA ILE A 41 -4.55 -4.64 3.87
C ILE A 41 -3.75 -4.75 2.57
N THR A 42 -4.21 -5.59 1.63
CA THR A 42 -3.61 -5.70 0.29
C THR A 42 -4.60 -5.32 -0.81
N PHE A 43 -4.06 -4.77 -1.90
CA PHE A 43 -4.82 -4.46 -3.12
C PHE A 43 -4.34 -5.30 -4.30
N ARG A 44 -5.28 -5.67 -5.16
CA ARG A 44 -5.01 -6.24 -6.48
C ARG A 44 -5.57 -5.34 -7.57
N ARG A 45 -5.03 -5.44 -8.77
CA ARG A 45 -5.57 -4.73 -9.94
C ARG A 45 -6.56 -5.63 -10.67
N ASP A 46 -7.69 -5.08 -11.08
CA ASP A 46 -8.63 -5.76 -11.96
C ASP A 46 -8.07 -5.76 -13.39
N PRO A 47 -7.94 -6.92 -14.06
CA PRO A 47 -7.31 -7.00 -15.38
C PRO A 47 -8.13 -6.34 -16.50
N ASN A 48 -9.44 -6.14 -16.30
CA ASN A 48 -10.31 -5.62 -17.35
C ASN A 48 -10.42 -4.09 -17.32
N ASN A 49 -10.39 -3.50 -16.13
CA ASN A 49 -10.63 -2.06 -15.95
C ASN A 49 -9.54 -1.35 -15.13
N TYR A 50 -8.49 -2.07 -14.75
CA TYR A 50 -7.33 -1.55 -14.04
C TYR A 50 -7.63 -0.90 -12.69
N ARG A 51 -8.84 -1.08 -12.14
CA ARG A 51 -9.19 -0.51 -10.83
C ARG A 51 -8.54 -1.31 -9.71
N PRO A 52 -8.04 -0.63 -8.66
CA PRO A 52 -7.60 -1.31 -7.45
C PRO A 52 -8.81 -1.93 -6.75
N ARG A 53 -8.73 -3.21 -6.43
CA ARG A 53 -9.69 -3.95 -5.61
C ARG A 53 -9.00 -4.41 -4.33
N ILE A 54 -9.63 -4.09 -3.20
CA ILE A 54 -9.18 -4.58 -1.89
C ILE A 54 -9.39 -6.09 -1.80
N ASN A 55 -8.41 -6.81 -1.25
CA ASN A 55 -8.56 -8.22 -0.94
C ASN A 55 -9.35 -8.41 0.35
N LYS A 56 -10.05 -9.55 0.46
CA LYS A 56 -10.65 -9.97 1.74
C LYS A 56 -9.52 -10.43 2.67
N LEU A 57 -9.62 -10.02 3.94
CA LEU A 57 -8.70 -10.42 5.00
C LEU A 57 -8.53 -11.94 5.02
N ASN A 58 -7.29 -12.42 5.07
CA ASN A 58 -6.92 -13.84 5.11
C ASN A 58 -7.38 -14.68 3.91
N SER A 59 -7.78 -14.05 2.80
CA SER A 59 -7.97 -14.78 1.55
C SER A 59 -6.64 -15.33 1.02
N ILE A 60 -6.69 -16.37 0.19
CA ILE A 60 -5.48 -16.99 -0.39
C ILE A 60 -4.57 -15.91 -1.03
N LYS A 61 -5.16 -15.04 -1.85
CA LYS A 61 -4.43 -13.94 -2.51
C LYS A 61 -3.90 -12.88 -1.54
N ASP A 62 -4.61 -12.59 -0.46
CA ASP A 62 -4.12 -11.68 0.59
C ASP A 62 -2.87 -12.24 1.27
N VAL A 63 -2.89 -13.53 1.61
CA VAL A 63 -1.76 -14.23 2.25
C VAL A 63 -0.55 -14.31 1.32
N GLU A 64 -0.76 -14.65 0.04
CA GLU A 64 0.30 -14.68 -0.98
C GLU A 64 0.94 -13.29 -1.16
N GLN A 65 0.12 -12.25 -1.28
CA GLN A 65 0.60 -10.88 -1.44
C GLN A 65 1.37 -10.40 -0.22
N LYS A 66 0.86 -10.64 1.00
CA LYS A 66 1.56 -10.34 2.26
C LYS A 66 2.91 -11.07 2.35
N LYS A 67 2.96 -12.34 1.99
CA LYS A 67 4.22 -13.12 1.96
C LYS A 67 5.24 -12.56 0.95
N SER A 68 4.76 -12.10 -0.19
CA SER A 68 5.62 -11.48 -1.21
C SER A 68 6.04 -10.04 -0.88
N GLY A 69 5.44 -9.41 0.12
CA GLY A 69 5.65 -7.99 0.46
C GLY A 69 5.01 -7.01 -0.53
N ASN A 70 4.21 -7.50 -1.48
CA ASN A 70 3.57 -6.69 -2.52
C ASN A 70 2.13 -6.36 -2.11
N TYR A 71 1.95 -5.27 -1.37
CA TYR A 71 0.65 -4.77 -0.92
C TYR A 71 0.00 -3.86 -1.97
N PHE A 72 0.82 -3.26 -2.85
CA PHE A 72 0.44 -2.33 -3.89
C PHE A 72 1.10 -2.66 -5.23
N PHE A 73 0.37 -2.46 -6.34
CA PHE A 73 0.85 -2.70 -7.71
C PHE A 73 0.73 -1.40 -8.52
N LEU A 74 1.82 -1.00 -9.19
CA LEU A 74 1.87 0.20 -10.04
C LEU A 74 1.81 -0.10 -11.53
N ASP A 75 2.47 -1.16 -11.96
CA ASP A 75 2.59 -1.57 -13.37
C ASP A 75 2.15 -3.03 -13.57
N ASP A 76 1.92 -3.41 -14.83
CA ASP A 76 1.30 -4.67 -15.31
C ASP A 76 1.87 -5.96 -14.70
#